data_AF-A0A971LFA6-F1
#
_entry.id   AF-A0A971LFA6-F1
#
_cell.length_a   1.000
_cell.length_b   1.000
_cell.length_c   1.000
_cell.angle_alpha   90.00
_cell.angle_beta   90.00
_cell.angle_gamma   90.00
#
_symmetry.space_group_name_H-M   'P 1'
#
loop_
_entity.id
_entity.type
_entity.pdbx_description
1 polymer ?
#
loop_
_entity_poly.entity_id
_entity_poly.type
_entity_poly.pdbx_seq_one_letter_code
_entity_poly.pdbx_strand_id
1 'polypeptide(L)'
;MRMGDDVYSERLDGFLDRICAKIPAADKAAELRAEFLDHIECKISFYMECGHNYEEAVERAVTEMGDSGHIADQMGSIHSRIPHLDMKNALNRIVIGLLIQFFSIDIGMLRSIMTIIGMLLVFSGMLQIRKTNTKMRDAARVSFVQCCFQAAVFLFSVAPILHIDESTSLVVVLIAGIIQIVFLGMLGSGLSDLIISSSSGFITPEFTGLETKIRRIGLLYLILFVMAWIGTFDQGMSTLLVIPFIILSIMILSRLLKTMRFLLIQQFGTNVEEIRKPVWLGLASAGVLVLILPWITTMLLYSIPNTYWQNASYKQSEQVAAAAELIGQDAVDNITRVFTENEVNIEIVQSLPAAEIAKLDGLVEIYSLIQSVFVQDGDLINHSLILVKADGSAEAIQWFKWVEAPANGGWDTVFLPRGQWYFSETEP
;
A
#
# COMPACT_ATOMS: atom_id res chain seq x y z
N MET A 1 9.80 56.11 49.62
CA MET A 1 10.33 55.78 48.28
C MET A 1 10.25 54.27 48.13
N ARG A 2 9.21 53.75 47.47
CA ARG A 2 8.98 52.30 47.24
C ARG A 2 8.17 52.04 45.96
N MET A 3 8.00 53.06 45.12
CA MET A 3 7.27 52.99 43.84
C MET A 3 8.20 52.85 42.63
N GLY A 4 9.52 52.93 42.83
CA GLY A 4 10.51 52.80 41.74
C GLY A 4 10.70 51.35 41.36
N ASP A 5 11.14 50.51 42.31
CA ASP A 5 11.52 49.12 42.08
C ASP A 5 10.45 48.28 41.36
N ASP A 6 9.16 48.52 41.62
CA ASP A 6 8.04 47.78 41.00
C ASP A 6 7.87 48.06 39.50
N VAL A 7 8.07 49.32 39.06
CA VAL A 7 7.89 49.72 37.64
C VAL A 7 9.04 49.19 36.77
N TYR A 8 10.24 49.05 37.35
CA TYR A 8 11.42 48.58 36.62
C TYR A 8 11.46 47.06 36.50
N SER A 9 10.96 46.34 37.52
CA SER A 9 10.62 44.91 37.39
C SER A 9 9.62 44.70 36.25
N GLU A 10 8.58 45.54 36.17
CA GLU A 10 7.53 45.41 35.15
C GLU A 10 8.06 45.60 33.71
N ARG A 11 9.04 46.48 33.50
CA ARG A 11 9.66 46.69 32.16
C ARG A 11 10.57 45.53 31.76
N LEU A 12 11.34 44.98 32.71
CA LEU A 12 12.17 43.80 32.51
C LEU A 12 11.33 42.54 32.27
N ASP A 13 10.34 42.30 33.14
CA ASP A 13 9.41 41.19 33.03
C ASP A 13 8.62 41.28 31.72
N GLY A 14 8.12 42.47 31.35
CA GLY A 14 7.43 42.68 30.07
C GLY A 14 8.34 42.49 28.85
N PHE A 15 9.64 42.71 28.95
CA PHE A 15 10.60 42.40 27.87
C PHE A 15 10.80 40.88 27.74
N LEU A 16 11.03 40.19 28.86
CA LEU A 16 11.21 38.73 28.91
C LEU A 16 9.95 37.98 28.46
N ASP A 17 8.78 38.42 28.89
CA ASP A 17 7.49 37.82 28.52
C ASP A 17 7.25 37.93 27.01
N ARG A 18 7.63 39.05 26.38
CA ARG A 18 7.55 39.22 24.92
C ARG A 18 8.48 38.27 24.17
N ILE A 19 9.70 38.05 24.66
CA ILE A 19 10.64 37.08 24.08
C ILE A 19 10.09 35.65 24.19
N CYS A 20 9.53 35.31 25.35
CA CYS A 20 9.03 33.97 25.64
C CYS A 20 7.67 33.67 24.99
N ALA A 21 6.87 34.68 24.63
CA ALA A 21 5.51 34.53 24.11
C ALA A 21 5.42 33.68 22.83
N LYS A 22 6.49 33.64 22.01
CA LYS A 22 6.53 32.88 20.76
C LYS A 22 7.13 31.47 20.91
N ILE A 23 7.43 31.04 22.14
CA ILE A 23 8.03 29.73 22.43
C ILE A 23 6.93 28.76 22.86
N PRO A 24 6.64 27.71 22.08
CA PRO A 24 5.53 26.80 22.35
C PRO A 24 5.69 25.94 23.62
N ALA A 25 6.93 25.63 23.99
CA ALA A 25 7.25 24.68 25.05
C ALA A 25 7.57 25.42 26.36
N ALA A 26 6.78 25.18 27.42
CA ALA A 26 6.86 25.92 28.67
C ALA A 26 8.19 25.73 29.43
N ASP A 27 8.79 24.54 29.33
CA ASP A 27 10.11 24.23 29.88
C ASP A 27 11.22 25.03 29.18
N LYS A 28 11.18 25.10 27.84
CA LYS A 28 12.13 25.88 27.05
C LYS A 28 11.92 27.39 27.18
N ALA A 29 10.67 27.83 27.33
CA ALA A 29 10.37 29.22 27.63
C ALA A 29 10.93 29.62 29.00
N ALA A 30 10.83 28.76 30.02
CA ALA A 30 11.38 29.03 31.35
C ALA A 30 12.92 29.02 31.38
N GLU A 31 13.55 28.07 30.68
CA GLU A 31 15.01 28.00 30.53
C GLU A 31 15.55 29.25 29.81
N LEU A 32 14.93 29.64 28.69
CA LEU A 32 15.32 30.83 27.95
C LEU A 32 15.06 32.11 28.76
N ARG A 33 13.96 32.17 29.50
CA ARG A 33 13.68 33.29 30.42
C ARG A 33 14.79 33.44 31.45
N ALA A 34 15.26 32.33 32.03
CA ALA A 34 16.35 32.34 33.01
C ALA A 34 17.69 32.77 32.39
N GLU A 35 18.03 32.27 31.20
CA GLU A 35 19.25 32.65 30.48
C GLU A 35 19.28 34.14 30.11
N PHE A 36 18.17 34.66 29.57
CA PHE A 36 18.06 36.08 29.24
C PHE A 36 18.04 36.97 30.48
N LEU A 37 17.41 36.52 31.57
CA LEU A 37 17.44 37.24 32.84
C LEU A 37 18.88 37.35 33.37
N ASP A 38 19.63 36.26 33.41
CA ASP A 38 21.02 36.23 33.88
C ASP A 38 21.92 37.16 33.04
N HIS A 39 21.76 37.14 31.71
CA HIS A 39 22.46 38.04 30.81
C HIS A 39 22.12 39.52 31.05
N ILE A 40 20.86 39.85 31.29
CA ILE A 40 20.42 41.23 31.55
C ILE A 40 20.90 41.69 32.93
N GLU A 41 20.82 40.84 33.95
CA GLU A 41 21.31 41.13 35.31
C GLU A 41 22.83 41.37 35.33
N CYS A 42 23.59 40.64 34.52
CA CYS A 42 25.02 40.87 34.32
C CYS A 42 25.28 42.27 33.74
N LYS A 43 24.51 42.68 32.72
CA LYS A 43 24.62 44.03 32.14
C LYS A 43 24.20 45.15 33.09
N ILE A 44 23.13 44.93 33.85
CA ILE A 44 22.66 45.89 34.86
C ILE A 44 23.77 46.13 35.89
N SER A 45 24.39 45.05 36.38
CA SER A 45 25.48 45.13 37.36
C SER A 45 26.68 45.90 36.80
N PHE A 46 27.07 45.65 35.54
CA PHE A 46 28.12 46.41 34.86
C PHE A 46 27.81 47.92 34.78
N TYR A 47 26.59 48.31 34.41
CA TYR A 47 26.22 49.72 34.34
C TYR A 47 26.17 50.38 35.72
N MET A 48 25.76 49.66 36.76
CA MET A 48 25.81 50.15 38.14
C MET A 48 27.26 50.38 38.61
N GLU A 49 28.18 49.47 38.28
CA GLU A 49 29.62 49.64 38.57
C GLU A 49 30.22 50.83 37.81
N CYS A 50 29.70 51.15 36.63
CA CYS A 50 30.06 52.34 35.86
C CYS A 50 29.47 53.65 36.44
N GLY A 51 28.76 53.59 37.57
CA GLY A 51 28.21 54.76 38.27
C GLY A 51 26.81 55.18 37.80
N HIS A 52 26.13 54.37 37.00
CA HIS A 52 24.72 54.59 36.66
C HIS A 52 23.81 54.22 37.83
N ASN A 53 22.67 54.90 37.94
CA ASN A 53 21.62 54.44 38.84
C ASN A 53 20.96 53.18 38.27
N TYR A 54 20.26 52.41 39.12
CA TYR A 54 19.65 51.14 38.72
C TYR A 54 18.67 51.30 37.54
N GLU A 55 17.92 52.41 37.51
CA GLU A 55 16.96 52.72 36.45
C GLU A 55 17.63 52.88 35.08
N GLU A 56 18.69 53.68 35.02
CA GLU A 56 19.45 53.91 33.80
C GLU A 56 20.20 52.64 33.39
N ALA A 57 20.63 51.82 34.36
CA ALA A 57 21.25 50.52 34.11
C ALA A 57 20.26 49.52 33.48
N VAL A 58 19.02 49.41 33.99
CA VAL A 58 17.96 48.56 33.42
C VAL A 58 17.57 49.04 32.02
N GLU A 59 17.38 50.34 31.83
CA GLU A 59 17.02 50.90 30.54
C GLU A 59 18.10 50.65 29.49
N ARG A 60 19.37 50.90 29.83
CA ARG A 60 20.49 50.64 28.93
C ARG A 60 20.65 49.15 28.64
N ALA A 61 20.56 48.29 29.67
CA ALA A 61 20.67 46.85 29.49
C ALA A 61 19.59 46.30 28.55
N VAL A 62 18.31 46.66 28.75
CA VAL A 62 17.20 46.23 27.90
C VAL A 62 17.32 46.82 26.48
N THR A 63 17.72 48.08 26.34
CA THR A 63 17.90 48.72 25.03
C THR A 63 19.03 48.07 24.22
N GLU A 64 20.11 47.70 24.89
CA GLU A 64 21.26 47.06 24.25
C GLU A 64 20.98 45.60 23.86
N MET A 65 20.02 44.94 24.51
CA MET A 65 19.55 43.61 24.08
C MET A 65 18.84 43.67 22.72
N GLY A 66 18.29 44.82 22.33
CA GLY A 66 17.64 45.03 21.04
C GLY A 66 16.12 44.88 21.08
N ASP A 67 15.49 44.74 19.90
CA ASP A 67 14.04 44.63 19.79
C ASP A 67 13.53 43.26 20.28
N SER A 68 12.69 43.27 21.32
CA SER A 68 12.08 42.04 21.86
C SER A 68 11.22 41.32 20.84
N GLY A 69 10.60 42.03 19.88
CA GLY A 69 9.82 41.41 18.80
C GLY A 69 10.70 40.57 17.88
N HIS A 70 11.82 41.14 17.44
CA HIS A 70 12.80 40.45 16.59
C HIS A 70 13.46 39.26 17.30
N ILE A 71 13.83 39.41 18.58
CA ILE A 71 14.39 38.32 19.39
C ILE A 71 13.34 37.21 19.60
N ALA A 72 12.09 37.57 19.87
CA ALA A 72 10.99 36.61 19.98
C ALA A 72 10.76 35.85 18.67
N ASP A 73 10.90 36.50 17.51
CA ASP A 73 10.79 35.85 16.21
C ASP A 73 11.96 34.91 15.93
N GLN A 74 13.18 35.31 16.25
CA GLN A 74 14.37 34.45 16.10
C GLN A 74 14.29 33.25 17.04
N MET A 75 14.08 33.47 18.33
CA MET A 75 13.97 32.42 19.34
C MET A 75 12.73 31.56 19.13
N GLY A 76 11.60 32.17 18.80
CA GLY A 76 10.39 31.47 18.38
C GLY A 76 10.63 30.60 17.16
N SER A 77 11.40 31.04 16.16
CA SER A 77 11.73 30.20 15.00
C SER A 77 12.63 29.02 15.37
N ILE A 78 13.62 29.24 16.25
CA ILE A 78 14.57 28.23 16.73
C ILE A 78 13.87 27.19 17.62
N HIS A 79 12.93 27.63 18.45
CA HIS A 79 12.18 26.81 19.40
C HIS A 79 10.76 26.42 18.94
N SER A 80 10.34 26.82 17.73
CA SER A 80 9.03 26.48 17.12
C SER A 80 8.84 24.99 16.94
N ARG A 81 9.96 24.27 16.83
CA ARG A 81 9.99 22.85 16.57
C ARG A 81 9.95 22.08 17.88
N ILE A 82 8.90 21.28 18.03
CA ILE A 82 8.74 20.34 19.15
C ILE A 82 9.03 18.93 18.63
N PRO A 83 10.26 18.40 18.78
CA PRO A 83 10.68 17.21 18.06
C PRO A 83 9.93 15.93 18.48
N HIS A 84 9.42 15.87 19.71
CA HIS A 84 8.61 14.74 20.18
C HIS A 84 7.19 14.72 19.59
N LEU A 85 6.65 15.88 19.19
CA LEU A 85 5.39 15.95 18.42
C LEU A 85 5.59 15.51 16.97
N ASP A 86 6.75 15.80 16.37
CA ASP A 86 7.11 15.27 15.06
C ASP A 86 7.22 13.73 15.09
N MET A 87 7.84 13.17 16.14
CA MET A 87 7.90 11.71 16.35
C MET A 87 6.50 11.10 16.47
N LYS A 88 5.61 11.72 17.25
CA LYS A 88 4.20 11.30 17.37
C LYS A 88 3.51 11.31 16.01
N ASN A 89 3.66 12.39 15.25
CA ASN A 89 3.03 12.54 13.94
C ASN A 89 3.55 11.48 12.96
N ALA A 90 4.85 11.19 12.96
CA ALA A 90 5.45 10.13 12.15
C ALA A 90 4.86 8.75 12.48
N LEU A 91 4.83 8.41 13.78
CA LEU A 91 4.30 7.12 14.25
C LEU A 91 2.80 6.99 13.97
N ASN A 92 2.02 8.06 14.12
CA ASN A 92 0.60 8.06 13.75
C ASN A 92 0.40 7.75 12.26
N ARG A 93 1.21 8.32 11.36
CA ARG A 93 1.12 7.99 9.93
C ARG A 93 1.42 6.52 9.66
N ILE A 94 2.43 5.96 10.34
CA ILE A 94 2.75 4.53 10.24
C ILE A 94 1.59 3.67 10.74
N VAL A 95 1.00 3.99 11.89
CA VAL A 95 -0.13 3.23 12.46
C VAL A 95 -1.35 3.29 11.57
N ILE A 96 -1.75 4.48 11.10
CA ILE A 96 -2.90 4.66 10.21
C ILE A 96 -2.65 3.97 8.86
N GLY A 97 -1.43 4.10 8.32
CA GLY A 97 -1.06 3.46 7.07
C GLY A 97 -1.12 1.93 7.16
N LEU A 98 -0.63 1.34 8.25
CA LEU A 98 -0.74 -0.10 8.51
C LEU A 98 -2.18 -0.56 8.73
N LEU A 99 -3.00 0.23 9.43
CA LEU A 99 -4.42 -0.07 9.61
C LEU A 99 -5.14 -0.16 8.24
N ILE A 100 -4.90 0.82 7.36
CA ILE A 100 -5.46 0.82 6.02
C ILE A 100 -4.98 -0.40 5.21
N GLN A 101 -3.69 -0.75 5.31
CA GLN A 101 -3.15 -1.93 4.63
C GLN A 101 -3.76 -3.25 5.14
N PHE A 102 -3.96 -3.41 6.45
CA PHE A 102 -4.48 -4.66 7.03
C PHE A 102 -5.98 -4.86 6.78
N PHE A 103 -6.75 -3.78 6.69
CA PHE A 103 -8.20 -3.81 6.56
C PHE A 103 -8.71 -3.22 5.24
N SER A 104 -7.88 -3.24 4.19
CA SER A 104 -8.31 -2.76 2.86
C SER A 104 -9.58 -3.50 2.43
N ILE A 105 -10.69 -2.75 2.30
CA ILE A 105 -12.03 -3.27 2.01
C ILE A 105 -12.11 -3.63 0.53
N ASP A 106 -12.66 -4.79 0.21
CA ASP A 106 -12.77 -5.30 -1.16
C ASP A 106 -13.97 -4.67 -1.89
N ILE A 107 -13.81 -3.42 -2.33
CA ILE A 107 -14.78 -2.69 -3.17
C ILE A 107 -14.10 -2.35 -4.50
N GLY A 108 -13.93 -3.36 -5.37
CA GLY A 108 -13.35 -3.19 -6.70
C GLY A 108 -12.02 -2.43 -6.69
N MET A 109 -11.87 -1.43 -7.57
CA MET A 109 -10.65 -0.62 -7.67
C MET A 109 -10.33 0.22 -6.42
N LEU A 110 -11.28 0.42 -5.50
CA LEU A 110 -11.04 1.16 -4.26
C LEU A 110 -10.01 0.46 -3.37
N ARG A 111 -9.95 -0.88 -3.43
CA ARG A 111 -8.98 -1.69 -2.68
C ARG A 111 -7.55 -1.28 -3.02
N SER A 112 -7.21 -1.24 -4.31
CA SER A 112 -5.86 -0.89 -4.78
C SER A 112 -5.47 0.53 -4.38
N ILE A 113 -6.38 1.49 -4.51
CA ILE A 113 -6.15 2.89 -4.13
C ILE A 113 -5.91 3.01 -2.62
N MET A 114 -6.75 2.37 -1.79
CA MET A 114 -6.61 2.40 -0.34
C MET A 114 -5.28 1.77 0.11
N THR A 115 -4.89 0.64 -0.47
CA THR A 115 -3.58 0.02 -0.18
C THR A 115 -2.42 0.96 -0.54
N ILE A 116 -2.49 1.66 -1.68
CA ILE A 116 -1.48 2.66 -2.08
C ILE A 116 -1.41 3.82 -1.09
N ILE A 117 -2.55 4.38 -0.68
CA ILE A 117 -2.62 5.43 0.35
C ILE A 117 -1.97 4.96 1.65
N GLY A 118 -2.31 3.74 2.10
CA GLY A 118 -1.73 3.15 3.30
C GLY A 118 -0.22 3.04 3.23
N MET A 119 0.34 2.56 2.11
CA MET A 119 1.79 2.50 1.88
C MET A 119 2.47 3.86 1.88
N LEU A 120 1.88 4.86 1.21
CA LEU A 120 2.45 6.21 1.17
C LEU A 120 2.48 6.86 2.55
N LEU A 121 1.47 6.60 3.39
CA LEU A 121 1.45 7.05 4.79
C LEU A 121 2.57 6.39 5.60
N VAL A 122 2.74 5.07 5.50
CA VAL A 122 3.84 4.34 6.16
C VAL A 122 5.19 4.89 5.69
N PHE A 123 5.39 5.02 4.38
CA PHE A 123 6.63 5.52 3.80
C PHE A 123 6.93 6.95 4.27
N SER A 124 5.94 7.84 4.26
CA SER A 124 6.06 9.22 4.75
C SER A 124 6.47 9.29 6.22
N GLY A 125 5.86 8.48 7.09
CA GLY A 125 6.24 8.40 8.50
C GLY A 125 7.66 7.86 8.69
N MET A 126 8.05 6.86 7.90
CA MET A 126 9.41 6.31 7.93
C MET A 126 10.48 7.33 7.51
N LEU A 127 10.20 8.17 6.50
CA LEU A 127 11.13 9.21 6.07
C LEU A 127 11.45 10.21 7.19
N GLN A 128 10.47 10.53 8.04
CA GLN A 128 10.67 11.44 9.18
C GLN A 128 11.60 10.85 10.25
N ILE A 129 11.47 9.55 10.55
CA ILE A 129 12.21 8.89 11.64
C ILE A 129 13.49 8.16 11.19
N ARG A 130 13.81 8.17 9.89
CA ARG A 130 14.94 7.42 9.31
C ARG A 130 16.31 7.75 9.91
N LYS A 131 16.47 8.95 10.46
CA LYS A 131 17.74 9.43 11.03
C LYS A 131 17.89 9.13 12.52
N THR A 132 16.85 8.62 13.18
CA THR A 132 16.90 8.37 14.63
C THR A 132 17.84 7.20 14.96
N ASN A 133 17.85 6.12 14.17
CA ASN A 133 18.86 5.05 14.28
C ASN A 133 19.08 4.32 12.93
N THR A 134 20.07 3.41 12.90
CA THR A 134 20.41 2.63 11.68
C THR A 134 19.28 1.71 11.25
N LYS A 135 18.58 1.05 12.18
CA LYS A 135 17.46 0.16 11.90
C LYS A 135 16.26 0.87 11.28
N MET A 136 15.98 2.12 11.70
CA MET A 136 14.94 2.97 11.12
C MET A 136 15.31 3.41 9.70
N ARG A 137 16.60 3.65 9.44
CA ARG A 137 17.10 3.92 8.10
C ARG A 137 16.88 2.73 7.17
N ASP A 138 17.19 1.54 7.64
CA ASP A 138 16.99 0.31 6.87
C ASP A 138 15.49 0.02 6.67
N ALA A 139 14.65 0.21 7.70
CA ALA A 139 13.20 0.12 7.57
C ALA A 139 12.65 1.12 6.53
N ALA A 140 13.19 2.34 6.46
CA ALA A 140 12.81 3.32 5.44
C ALA A 140 13.22 2.92 4.02
N ARG A 141 14.34 2.19 3.87
CA ARG A 141 14.75 1.62 2.57
C ARG A 141 13.82 0.48 2.17
N VAL A 142 13.44 -0.39 3.11
CA VAL A 142 12.52 -1.50 2.83
C VAL A 142 11.14 -0.98 2.45
N SER A 143 10.63 0.05 3.13
CA SER A 143 9.35 0.68 2.75
C SER A 143 9.39 1.34 1.37
N PHE A 144 10.54 1.92 0.97
CA PHE A 144 10.73 2.37 -0.41
C PHE A 144 10.66 1.22 -1.42
N VAL A 145 11.37 0.12 -1.15
CA VAL A 145 11.34 -1.10 -1.99
C VAL A 145 9.90 -1.62 -2.10
N GLN A 146 9.14 -1.63 -1.01
CA GLN A 146 7.73 -2.02 -1.02
C GLN A 146 6.88 -1.12 -1.93
N CYS A 147 7.07 0.21 -1.87
CA CYS A 147 6.36 1.13 -2.77
C CYS A 147 6.72 0.87 -4.23
N CYS A 148 8.00 0.66 -4.57
CA CYS A 148 8.43 0.34 -5.93
C CYS A 148 7.87 -1.01 -6.41
N PHE A 149 7.91 -2.03 -5.54
CA PHE A 149 7.37 -3.35 -5.84
C PHE A 149 5.87 -3.29 -6.13
N GLN A 150 5.09 -2.62 -5.27
CA GLN A 150 3.65 -2.51 -5.49
C GLN A 150 3.32 -1.67 -6.72
N ALA A 151 4.09 -0.62 -7.02
CA ALA A 151 3.93 0.14 -8.26
C ALA A 151 4.19 -0.73 -9.50
N ALA A 152 5.22 -1.59 -9.46
CA ALA A 152 5.50 -2.54 -10.53
C ALA A 152 4.37 -3.57 -10.68
N VAL A 153 3.92 -4.18 -9.59
CA VAL A 153 2.78 -5.12 -9.58
C VAL A 153 1.53 -4.48 -10.17
N PHE A 154 1.25 -3.23 -9.78
CA PHE A 154 0.09 -2.50 -10.30
C PHE A 154 0.22 -2.24 -11.80
N LEU A 155 1.39 -1.81 -12.30
CA LEU A 155 1.66 -1.68 -13.73
C LEU A 155 1.48 -2.99 -14.48
N PHE A 156 1.95 -4.12 -13.93
CA PHE A 156 1.80 -5.45 -14.54
C PHE A 156 0.35 -5.93 -14.55
N SER A 157 -0.40 -5.72 -13.47
CA SER A 157 -1.82 -6.11 -13.40
C SER A 157 -2.72 -5.35 -14.37
N VAL A 158 -2.22 -4.25 -14.89
CA VAL A 158 -2.94 -3.28 -15.69
C VAL A 158 -2.48 -3.31 -17.17
N ALA A 159 -1.28 -3.83 -17.44
CA ALA A 159 -0.76 -4.02 -18.78
C ALA A 159 -1.40 -5.25 -19.46
N PRO A 160 -1.93 -5.14 -20.69
CA PRO A 160 -2.56 -6.24 -21.42
C PRO A 160 -1.56 -7.31 -21.93
N ILE A 161 -0.26 -7.13 -21.67
CA ILE A 161 0.84 -7.96 -22.21
C ILE A 161 1.11 -9.19 -21.35
N LEU A 162 0.82 -9.11 -20.05
CA LEU A 162 1.13 -10.16 -19.08
C LEU A 162 -0.17 -10.54 -18.38
N HIS A 163 -0.84 -11.59 -18.88
CA HIS A 163 -1.81 -12.29 -18.05
C HIS A 163 -1.06 -12.87 -16.86
N ILE A 164 -1.32 -12.30 -15.69
CA ILE A 164 -0.84 -12.84 -14.41
C ILE A 164 -1.68 -14.08 -14.15
N ASP A 165 -1.19 -15.25 -14.57
CA ASP A 165 -1.77 -16.53 -14.21
C ASP A 165 -1.86 -16.67 -12.68
N GLU A 166 -2.81 -17.46 -12.20
CA GLU A 166 -3.06 -17.68 -10.77
C GLU A 166 -1.78 -18.06 -9.98
N SER A 167 -0.88 -18.82 -10.62
CA SER A 167 0.42 -19.19 -10.07
C SER A 167 1.37 -17.99 -9.86
N THR A 168 1.37 -17.01 -10.76
CA THR A 168 2.20 -15.81 -10.66
C THR A 168 1.67 -14.83 -9.62
N SER A 169 0.35 -14.77 -9.44
CA SER A 169 -0.30 -14.00 -8.37
C SER A 169 0.14 -14.47 -6.97
N LEU A 170 0.21 -15.79 -6.75
CA LEU A 170 0.69 -16.37 -5.49
C LEU A 170 2.13 -15.97 -5.17
N VAL A 171 3.01 -15.98 -6.17
CA VAL A 171 4.43 -15.58 -6.00
C VAL A 171 4.53 -14.10 -5.64
N VAL A 172 3.73 -13.24 -6.27
CA VAL A 172 3.68 -11.79 -5.97
C VAL A 172 3.24 -11.53 -4.53
N VAL A 173 2.19 -12.21 -4.06
CA VAL A 173 1.70 -12.11 -2.68
C VAL A 173 2.76 -12.58 -1.68
N LEU A 174 3.49 -13.65 -2.00
CA LEU A 174 4.57 -14.17 -1.15
C LEU A 174 5.74 -13.19 -1.04
N ILE A 175 6.17 -12.59 -2.15
CA ILE A 175 7.22 -11.56 -2.14
C ILE A 175 6.76 -10.34 -1.33
N ALA A 176 5.54 -9.85 -1.54
CA ALA A 176 4.97 -8.73 -0.77
C ALA A 176 4.95 -9.03 0.74
N GLY A 177 4.54 -10.24 1.12
CA GLY A 177 4.53 -10.69 2.51
C GLY A 177 5.93 -10.70 3.14
N ILE A 178 6.93 -11.23 2.44
CA ILE A 178 8.32 -11.24 2.92
C ILE A 178 8.84 -9.81 3.13
N ILE A 179 8.60 -8.91 2.17
CA ILE A 179 9.00 -7.49 2.29
C ILE A 179 8.36 -6.86 3.55
N GLN A 180 7.07 -7.10 3.79
CA GLN A 180 6.35 -6.56 4.94
C GLN A 180 6.84 -7.15 6.27
N ILE A 181 7.18 -8.45 6.32
CA ILE A 181 7.79 -9.10 7.49
C ILE A 181 9.13 -8.45 7.83
N VAL A 182 9.98 -8.27 6.82
CA VAL A 182 11.30 -7.64 6.98
C VAL A 182 11.15 -6.19 7.45
N PHE A 183 10.22 -5.43 6.84
CA PHE A 183 9.91 -4.06 7.23
C PHE A 183 9.50 -3.97 8.71
N LEU A 184 8.51 -4.75 9.14
CA LEU A 184 8.02 -4.73 10.52
C LEU A 184 9.07 -5.25 11.51
N GLY A 185 9.91 -6.21 11.11
CA GLY A 185 11.05 -6.66 11.91
C GLY A 185 12.07 -5.54 12.16
N MET A 186 12.44 -4.78 11.12
CA MET A 186 13.35 -3.65 11.24
C MET A 186 12.74 -2.48 12.02
N LEU A 187 11.48 -2.14 11.77
CA LEU A 187 10.72 -1.12 12.51
C LEU A 187 10.65 -1.49 14.00
N GLY A 188 10.29 -2.74 14.32
CA GLY A 188 10.17 -3.22 15.68
C GLY A 188 11.50 -3.20 16.43
N SER A 189 12.58 -3.64 15.79
CA SER A 189 13.93 -3.54 16.37
C SER A 189 14.36 -2.10 16.57
N GLY A 190 14.13 -1.24 15.57
CA GLY A 190 14.46 0.17 15.66
C GLY A 190 13.72 0.85 16.81
N LEU A 191 12.43 0.57 16.99
CA LEU A 191 11.63 1.13 18.07
C LEU A 191 12.06 0.59 19.44
N SER A 192 12.44 -0.68 19.52
CA SER A 192 13.00 -1.27 20.74
C SER A 192 14.26 -0.55 21.18
N ASP A 193 15.19 -0.29 20.25
CA ASP A 193 16.44 0.41 20.56
C ASP A 193 16.17 1.85 21.06
N LEU A 194 15.15 2.51 20.50
CA LEU A 194 14.73 3.84 20.96
C LEU A 194 14.17 3.81 22.38
N ILE A 195 13.30 2.84 22.70
CA ILE A 195 12.75 2.68 24.06
C ILE A 195 13.88 2.50 25.09
N ILE A 196 14.87 1.65 24.76
CA ILE A 196 16.00 1.41 25.64
C ILE A 196 16.79 2.72 25.85
N SER A 197 17.11 3.42 24.76
CA SER A 197 17.87 4.67 24.81
C SER A 197 17.13 5.81 25.53
N SER A 198 15.80 5.84 25.50
CA SER A 198 14.99 6.89 26.11
C SER A 198 14.60 6.61 27.56
N SER A 199 14.88 5.42 28.08
CA SER A 199 14.33 4.97 29.36
C SER A 199 14.99 5.57 30.61
N SER A 200 16.19 6.16 30.50
CA SER A 200 16.96 6.87 31.57
C SER A 200 16.82 6.31 33.00
N GLY A 201 16.56 5.02 33.18
CA GLY A 201 16.33 4.35 34.47
C GLY A 201 14.89 4.35 35.02
N PHE A 202 13.92 5.07 34.44
CA PHE A 202 12.53 5.10 34.93
C PHE A 202 11.52 4.61 33.89
N ILE A 203 11.05 3.38 34.07
CA ILE A 203 9.98 2.78 33.26
C ILE A 203 8.77 2.59 34.18
N THR A 204 7.65 3.26 33.87
CA THR A 204 6.40 3.02 34.60
C THR A 204 5.97 1.55 34.41
N PRO A 205 5.33 0.93 35.42
CA PRO A 205 4.96 -0.49 35.38
C PRO A 205 4.07 -0.87 34.17
N GLU A 206 3.35 0.10 33.60
CA GLU A 206 2.55 -0.07 32.38
C GLU A 206 3.38 -0.35 31.11
N PHE A 207 4.65 0.08 31.06
CA PHE A 207 5.55 -0.08 29.90
C PHE A 207 6.62 -1.16 30.10
N THR A 208 6.58 -1.91 31.20
CA THR A 208 7.53 -2.99 31.46
C THR A 208 7.48 -4.06 30.37
N GLY A 209 8.65 -4.37 29.81
CA GLY A 209 8.80 -5.33 28.71
C GLY A 209 8.22 -4.84 27.36
N LEU A 210 7.95 -3.54 27.19
CA LEU A 210 7.49 -3.00 25.92
C LEU A 210 8.54 -3.18 24.81
N GLU A 211 9.82 -3.01 25.12
CA GLU A 211 10.96 -3.21 24.20
C GLU A 211 10.95 -4.61 23.57
N THR A 212 10.76 -5.66 24.37
CA THR A 212 10.74 -7.05 23.88
C THR A 212 9.47 -7.34 23.09
N LYS A 213 8.34 -6.75 23.48
CA LYS A 213 7.06 -6.88 22.76
C LYS A 213 7.11 -6.19 21.39
N ILE A 214 7.63 -4.96 21.30
CA ILE A 214 7.71 -4.23 20.02
C ILE A 214 8.73 -4.86 19.08
N ARG A 215 9.85 -5.40 19.60
CA ARG A 215 10.84 -6.11 18.80
C ARG A 215 10.28 -7.32 18.05
N ARG A 216 9.21 -7.93 18.60
CA ARG A 216 8.55 -9.13 18.04
C ARG A 216 7.41 -8.84 17.07
N ILE A 217 7.17 -7.59 16.64
CA ILE A 217 6.05 -7.30 15.72
C ILE A 217 6.22 -7.97 14.34
N GLY A 218 7.44 -8.09 13.82
CA GLY A 218 7.69 -8.82 12.57
C GLY A 218 7.32 -10.30 12.66
N LEU A 219 7.58 -10.93 13.82
CA LEU A 219 7.19 -12.31 14.09
C LEU A 219 5.66 -12.46 14.20
N LEU A 220 4.99 -11.51 14.84
CA LEU A 220 3.51 -11.50 14.87
C LEU A 220 2.93 -11.39 13.46
N TYR A 221 3.52 -10.54 12.62
CA TYR A 221 3.07 -10.40 11.24
C TYR A 221 3.35 -11.65 10.42
N LEU A 222 4.46 -12.35 10.63
CA LEU A 222 4.70 -13.67 10.01
C LEU A 222 3.59 -14.67 10.36
N ILE A 223 3.20 -14.76 11.63
CA ILE A 223 2.10 -15.66 12.05
C ILE A 223 0.79 -15.24 11.37
N LEU A 224 0.49 -13.94 11.36
CA LEU A 224 -0.68 -13.38 10.68
C LEU A 224 -0.66 -13.68 9.18
N PHE A 225 0.49 -13.56 8.52
CA PHE A 225 0.66 -13.83 7.10
C PHE A 225 0.43 -15.31 6.78
N VAL A 226 1.02 -16.23 7.56
CA VAL A 226 0.81 -17.68 7.40
C VAL A 226 -0.67 -18.05 7.62
N MET A 227 -1.34 -17.46 8.62
CA MET A 227 -2.77 -17.67 8.84
C MET A 227 -3.61 -17.17 7.66
N ALA A 228 -3.32 -15.96 7.15
CA ALA A 228 -4.01 -15.43 5.98
C ALA A 228 -3.81 -16.33 4.76
N TRP A 229 -2.62 -16.89 4.58
CA TRP A 229 -2.29 -17.82 3.50
C TRP A 229 -2.97 -19.19 3.65
N ILE A 230 -3.10 -19.73 4.87
CA ILE A 230 -3.86 -20.95 5.11
C ILE A 230 -5.35 -20.72 4.79
N GLY A 231 -5.86 -19.52 5.10
CA GLY A 231 -7.23 -19.12 4.79
C GLY A 231 -7.55 -19.02 3.30
N THR A 232 -6.57 -19.05 2.40
CA THR A 232 -6.85 -19.05 0.95
C THR A 232 -7.16 -20.44 0.38
N PHE A 233 -6.86 -21.53 1.10
CA PHE A 233 -7.08 -22.89 0.60
C PHE A 233 -8.53 -23.37 0.71
N ASP A 234 -9.27 -22.89 1.72
CA ASP A 234 -10.64 -23.32 1.99
C ASP A 234 -11.47 -22.18 2.57
N GLN A 235 -12.69 -22.03 2.07
CA GLN A 235 -13.60 -20.95 2.47
C GLN A 235 -14.06 -21.10 3.93
N GLY A 236 -14.21 -22.33 4.42
CA GLY A 236 -14.50 -22.61 5.84
C GLY A 236 -13.34 -22.20 6.75
N MET A 237 -12.11 -22.56 6.40
CA MET A 237 -10.89 -22.14 7.10
C MET A 237 -10.71 -20.62 7.10
N SER A 238 -11.01 -19.95 5.99
CA SER A 238 -10.97 -18.49 5.89
C SER A 238 -11.81 -17.83 7.00
N THR A 239 -13.08 -18.24 7.15
CA THR A 239 -13.99 -17.65 8.15
C THR A 239 -13.52 -17.85 9.59
N LEU A 240 -12.96 -19.02 9.92
CA LEU A 240 -12.42 -19.30 11.26
C LEU A 240 -11.18 -18.47 11.56
N LEU A 241 -10.36 -18.17 10.55
CA LEU A 241 -9.09 -17.45 10.70
C LEU A 241 -9.25 -15.92 10.71
N VAL A 242 -10.42 -15.38 10.39
CA VAL A 242 -10.71 -13.94 10.49
C VAL A 242 -10.53 -13.41 11.91
N ILE A 243 -11.07 -14.10 12.93
CA ILE A 243 -10.97 -13.68 14.33
C ILE A 243 -9.50 -13.58 14.78
N PRO A 244 -8.66 -14.64 14.66
CA PRO A 244 -7.25 -14.54 15.03
C PRO A 244 -6.48 -13.53 14.18
N PHE A 245 -6.82 -13.35 12.90
CA PHE A 245 -6.24 -12.30 12.05
C PHE A 245 -6.50 -10.89 12.62
N ILE A 246 -7.74 -10.60 13.02
CA ILE A 246 -8.12 -9.32 13.64
C ILE A 246 -7.37 -9.11 14.96
N ILE A 247 -7.32 -10.15 15.81
CA ILE A 247 -6.62 -10.09 17.10
C ILE A 247 -5.13 -9.77 16.89
N LEU A 248 -4.46 -10.46 15.97
CA LEU A 248 -3.04 -10.23 15.68
C LEU A 248 -2.80 -8.83 15.10
N SER A 249 -3.67 -8.36 14.21
CA SER A 249 -3.62 -7.00 13.66
C SER A 249 -3.73 -5.95 14.77
N ILE A 250 -4.71 -6.09 15.67
CA ILE A 250 -4.89 -5.21 16.83
C ILE A 250 -3.68 -5.28 17.76
N MET A 251 -3.10 -6.46 17.98
CA MET A 251 -1.90 -6.60 18.80
C MET A 251 -0.70 -5.84 18.23
N ILE A 252 -0.47 -5.88 16.91
CA ILE A 252 0.60 -5.14 16.24
C ILE A 252 0.37 -3.64 16.40
N LEU A 253 -0.83 -3.15 16.06
CA LEU A 253 -1.18 -1.72 16.13
C LEU A 253 -1.14 -1.20 17.57
N SER A 254 -1.65 -1.97 18.53
CA SER A 254 -1.62 -1.60 19.96
C SER A 254 -0.19 -1.48 20.49
N ARG A 255 0.73 -2.35 20.07
CA ARG A 255 2.15 -2.25 20.45
C ARG A 255 2.77 -0.96 19.91
N LEU A 256 2.51 -0.62 18.65
CA LEU A 256 2.98 0.64 18.05
C LEU A 256 2.41 1.87 18.77
N LEU A 257 1.11 1.89 19.08
CA LEU A 257 0.46 2.97 19.82
C LEU A 257 1.03 3.12 21.24
N LYS A 258 1.29 2.01 21.94
CA LYS A 258 1.93 2.03 23.27
C LYS A 258 3.36 2.59 23.19
N THR A 259 4.14 2.19 22.18
CA THR A 259 5.48 2.76 21.94
C THR A 259 5.42 4.26 21.65
N MET A 260 4.48 4.70 20.81
CA MET A 260 4.27 6.12 20.55
C MET A 260 3.95 6.89 21.84
N ARG A 261 3.04 6.37 22.67
CA ARG A 261 2.68 7.00 23.95
C ARG A 261 3.89 7.07 24.89
N PHE A 262 4.67 6.01 24.99
CA PHE A 262 5.89 5.98 25.81
C PHE A 262 6.91 7.03 25.36
N LEU A 263 7.23 7.08 24.06
CA LEU A 263 8.19 8.04 23.51
C LEU A 263 7.70 9.49 23.68
N LEU A 264 6.40 9.73 23.62
CA LEU A 264 5.81 11.05 23.86
C LEU A 264 5.90 11.47 25.34
N ILE A 265 5.66 10.56 26.28
CA ILE A 265 5.82 10.82 27.72
C ILE A 265 7.28 11.16 28.05
N GLN A 266 8.22 10.46 27.44
CA GLN A 266 9.67 10.72 27.59
C GLN A 266 10.14 11.94 26.78
N GLN A 267 9.23 12.68 26.12
CA GLN A 267 9.53 13.82 25.25
C GLN A 267 10.65 13.52 24.23
N PHE A 268 10.73 12.28 23.76
CA PHE A 268 11.79 11.82 22.90
C PHE A 268 11.54 12.26 21.44
N GLY A 269 12.49 13.00 20.86
CA GLY A 269 12.38 13.52 19.49
C GLY A 269 13.71 13.79 18.79
N THR A 270 14.80 13.19 19.25
CA THR A 270 16.12 13.43 18.67
C THR A 270 16.20 12.97 17.21
N ASN A 271 16.81 13.78 16.35
CA ASN A 271 17.07 13.47 14.93
C ASN A 271 15.85 13.12 14.07
N VAL A 272 14.63 13.49 14.48
CA VAL A 272 13.47 13.45 13.59
C VAL A 272 13.68 14.51 12.51
N GLU A 273 13.40 14.21 11.25
CA GLU A 273 13.47 15.18 10.16
C GLU A 273 12.11 15.81 9.88
N GLU A 274 12.14 17.10 9.53
CA GLU A 274 11.00 17.76 8.92
C GLU A 274 10.82 17.22 7.49
N ILE A 275 9.58 16.89 7.10
CA ILE A 275 9.28 16.69 5.68
C ILE A 275 9.27 18.06 5.03
N ARG A 276 10.43 18.47 4.52
CA ARG A 276 10.56 19.70 3.72
C ARG A 276 9.59 19.65 2.54
N LYS A 277 9.03 20.81 2.17
CA LYS A 277 8.18 21.02 0.98
C LYS A 277 8.60 20.20 -0.27
N PRO A 278 9.89 20.16 -0.68
CA PRO A 278 10.34 19.33 -1.81
C PRO A 278 10.11 17.81 -1.64
N VAL A 279 10.21 17.28 -0.41
CA VAL A 279 9.94 15.86 -0.13
C VAL A 279 8.44 15.57 -0.20
N TRP A 280 7.60 16.51 0.26
CA TRP A 280 6.15 16.43 0.10
C TRP A 280 5.73 16.48 -1.37
N LEU A 281 6.36 17.36 -2.16
CA LEU A 281 6.18 17.39 -3.61
C LEU A 281 6.62 16.08 -4.26
N GLY A 282 7.76 15.52 -3.85
CA GLY A 282 8.25 14.22 -4.33
C GLY A 282 7.30 13.05 -3.99
N LEU A 283 6.71 13.06 -2.79
CA LEU A 283 5.78 12.03 -2.32
C LEU A 283 4.40 12.18 -2.99
N ALA A 284 3.95 13.42 -3.19
CA ALA A 284 2.76 13.73 -3.97
C ALA A 284 2.95 13.37 -5.45
N SER A 285 4.10 13.69 -6.04
CA SER A 285 4.42 13.30 -7.42
C SER A 285 4.55 11.80 -7.55
N ALA A 286 5.13 11.09 -6.58
CA ALA A 286 5.19 9.63 -6.58
C ALA A 286 3.79 9.02 -6.44
N GLY A 287 2.93 9.56 -5.58
CA GLY A 287 1.54 9.14 -5.47
C GLY A 287 0.76 9.37 -6.76
N VAL A 288 0.92 10.56 -7.37
CA VAL A 288 0.36 10.88 -8.69
C VAL A 288 0.92 9.97 -9.78
N LEU A 289 2.21 9.67 -9.78
CA LEU A 289 2.83 8.79 -10.77
C LEU A 289 2.32 7.36 -10.60
N VAL A 290 2.22 6.84 -9.37
CA VAL A 290 1.71 5.49 -9.12
C VAL A 290 0.20 5.36 -9.37
N LEU A 291 -0.57 6.45 -9.25
CA LEU A 291 -2.02 6.44 -9.49
C LEU A 291 -2.39 6.78 -10.94
N ILE A 292 -1.72 7.75 -11.55
CA ILE A 292 -2.05 8.30 -12.89
C ILE A 292 -1.25 7.60 -13.99
N LEU A 293 0.03 7.27 -13.79
CA LEU A 293 0.83 6.61 -14.84
C LEU A 293 0.17 5.30 -15.31
N PRO A 294 -0.35 4.44 -14.43
CA PRO A 294 -1.04 3.22 -14.82
C PRO A 294 -2.31 3.50 -15.63
N TRP A 295 -3.01 4.59 -15.31
CA TRP A 295 -4.20 5.07 -16.02
C TRP A 295 -3.86 5.62 -17.42
N ILE A 296 -2.76 6.35 -17.54
CA ILE A 296 -2.25 6.82 -18.82
C ILE A 296 -1.77 5.63 -19.66
N THR A 297 -1.08 4.68 -19.03
CA THR A 297 -0.64 3.46 -19.73
C THR A 297 -1.81 2.60 -20.14
N THR A 298 -2.87 2.42 -19.34
CA THR A 298 -4.07 1.70 -19.83
C THR A 298 -4.73 2.42 -20.97
N MET A 299 -4.96 3.73 -20.85
CA MET A 299 -5.56 4.49 -21.94
C MET A 299 -4.75 4.35 -23.23
N LEU A 300 -3.42 4.44 -23.15
CA LEU A 300 -2.55 4.25 -24.32
C LEU A 300 -2.57 2.80 -24.84
N LEU A 301 -2.57 1.80 -23.96
CA LEU A 301 -2.52 0.39 -24.31
C LEU A 301 -3.87 -0.11 -24.88
N TYR A 302 -5.01 0.38 -24.37
CA TYR A 302 -6.34 0.13 -24.91
C TYR A 302 -6.65 0.95 -26.17
N SER A 303 -5.88 2.02 -26.44
CA SER A 303 -5.95 2.74 -27.73
C SER A 303 -5.27 1.95 -28.85
N ILE A 304 -4.50 0.91 -28.53
CA ILE A 304 -3.91 -0.01 -29.51
C ILE A 304 -4.95 -1.09 -29.84
N PRO A 305 -5.27 -1.34 -31.12
CA PRO A 305 -6.25 -2.34 -31.53
C PRO A 305 -5.95 -3.73 -30.94
N ASN A 306 -6.97 -4.44 -30.44
CA ASN A 306 -6.85 -5.78 -29.85
C ASN A 306 -6.09 -6.80 -30.72
N THR A 307 -6.14 -6.63 -32.05
CA THR A 307 -5.42 -7.46 -33.03
C THR A 307 -3.90 -7.44 -32.83
N TYR A 308 -3.32 -6.35 -32.33
CA TYR A 308 -1.89 -6.24 -32.06
C TYR A 308 -1.45 -7.09 -30.86
N TRP A 309 -2.30 -7.17 -29.83
CA TRP A 309 -2.03 -7.92 -28.61
C TRP A 309 -2.25 -9.42 -28.80
N GLN A 310 -3.26 -9.82 -29.57
CA GLN A 310 -3.57 -11.23 -29.84
C GLN A 310 -2.47 -11.96 -30.63
N ASN A 311 -1.82 -11.28 -31.58
CA ASN A 311 -0.69 -11.85 -32.33
C ASN A 311 0.55 -12.14 -31.47
N ALA A 312 0.69 -11.49 -30.30
CA ALA A 312 1.83 -11.69 -29.40
C ALA A 312 1.61 -12.81 -28.36
N SER A 313 0.36 -13.16 -28.07
CA SER A 313 -0.01 -14.11 -27.01
C SER A 313 -0.44 -15.48 -27.54
N TYR A 314 -0.60 -15.66 -28.84
CA TYR A 314 -0.98 -16.93 -29.45
C TYR A 314 0.22 -17.89 -29.52
N LYS A 315 0.32 -18.83 -28.58
CA LYS A 315 1.10 -20.07 -28.77
C LYS A 315 0.18 -21.10 -29.42
N GLN A 316 0.38 -21.35 -30.71
CA GLN A 316 -0.33 -22.41 -31.45
C GLN A 316 -0.08 -23.75 -30.74
N SER A 317 -1.14 -24.41 -30.27
CA SER A 317 -1.01 -25.74 -29.67
C SER A 317 -0.60 -26.75 -30.75
N GLU A 318 0.07 -27.84 -30.36
CA GLU A 318 0.52 -28.89 -31.30
C GLU A 318 -0.66 -29.48 -32.09
N GLN A 319 -1.85 -29.50 -31.49
CA GLN A 319 -3.11 -29.95 -32.11
C GLN A 319 -3.62 -28.97 -33.17
N VAL A 320 -3.52 -27.66 -32.93
CA VAL A 320 -3.93 -26.63 -33.88
C VAL A 320 -2.91 -26.51 -35.02
N ALA A 321 -1.63 -26.73 -34.75
CA ALA A 321 -0.60 -26.85 -35.78
C ALA A 321 -0.85 -28.08 -36.68
N ALA A 322 -1.18 -29.23 -36.09
CA ALA A 322 -1.56 -30.43 -36.85
C ALA A 322 -2.86 -30.24 -37.67
N ALA A 323 -3.84 -29.50 -37.14
CA ALA A 323 -5.04 -29.15 -37.88
C ALA A 323 -4.73 -28.23 -39.07
N ALA A 324 -3.81 -27.28 -38.91
CA ALA A 324 -3.38 -26.39 -40.00
C ALA A 324 -2.68 -27.14 -41.14
N GLU A 325 -1.98 -28.24 -40.86
CA GLU A 325 -1.45 -29.13 -41.91
C GLU A 325 -2.55 -29.91 -42.65
N LEU A 326 -3.69 -30.19 -41.99
CA LEU A 326 -4.81 -30.97 -42.53
C LEU A 326 -5.78 -30.14 -43.39
N ILE A 327 -6.15 -28.95 -42.93
CA ILE A 327 -7.18 -28.09 -43.57
C ILE A 327 -6.62 -26.75 -44.09
N GLY A 328 -5.33 -26.48 -43.87
CA GLY A 328 -4.68 -25.22 -44.25
C GLY A 328 -4.76 -24.15 -43.16
N GLN A 329 -3.70 -23.34 -43.05
CA GLN A 329 -3.58 -22.29 -42.03
C GLN A 329 -4.69 -21.23 -42.15
N ASP A 330 -5.07 -20.84 -43.37
CA ASP A 330 -6.12 -19.85 -43.61
C ASP A 330 -7.49 -20.28 -43.05
N ALA A 331 -7.80 -21.59 -43.10
CA ALA A 331 -9.04 -22.15 -42.56
C ALA A 331 -9.02 -22.16 -41.02
N VAL A 332 -7.91 -22.55 -40.42
CA VAL A 332 -7.70 -22.52 -38.96
C VAL A 332 -7.76 -21.10 -38.41
N ASP A 333 -7.17 -20.14 -39.11
CA ASP A 333 -7.21 -18.72 -38.73
C ASP A 333 -8.65 -18.18 -38.79
N ASN A 334 -9.43 -18.58 -39.81
CA ASN A 334 -10.83 -18.19 -39.93
C ASN A 334 -11.69 -18.78 -38.80
N ILE A 335 -11.51 -20.06 -38.45
CA ILE A 335 -12.19 -20.71 -37.31
C ILE A 335 -11.84 -19.97 -36.01
N THR A 336 -10.56 -19.73 -35.76
CA THR A 336 -10.08 -19.06 -34.54
C THR A 336 -10.67 -17.65 -34.43
N ARG A 337 -10.72 -16.92 -35.54
CA ARG A 337 -11.31 -15.57 -35.61
C ARG A 337 -12.80 -15.59 -35.26
N VAL A 338 -13.60 -16.48 -35.85
CA VAL A 338 -15.05 -16.52 -35.61
C VAL A 338 -15.38 -16.88 -34.16
N PHE A 339 -14.63 -17.80 -33.55
CA PHE A 339 -14.82 -18.13 -32.13
C PHE A 339 -14.44 -16.94 -31.22
N THR A 340 -13.41 -16.19 -31.58
CA THR A 340 -12.98 -14.99 -30.83
C THR A 340 -13.99 -13.85 -30.94
N GLU A 341 -14.51 -13.58 -32.14
CA GLU A 341 -15.49 -12.50 -32.37
C GLU A 341 -16.83 -12.75 -31.66
N ASN A 342 -17.17 -14.00 -31.38
CA ASN A 342 -18.40 -14.40 -30.70
C ASN A 342 -18.21 -14.73 -29.19
N GLU A 343 -17.11 -14.26 -28.58
CA GLU A 343 -16.81 -14.43 -27.15
C GLU A 343 -16.77 -15.90 -26.67
N VAL A 344 -16.45 -16.85 -27.56
CA VAL A 344 -16.35 -18.26 -27.22
C VAL A 344 -14.97 -18.55 -26.64
N ASN A 345 -14.91 -19.36 -25.57
CA ASN A 345 -13.65 -19.71 -24.94
C ASN A 345 -12.71 -20.45 -25.93
N ILE A 346 -11.61 -19.80 -26.30
CA ILE A 346 -10.60 -20.28 -27.26
C ILE A 346 -9.92 -21.57 -26.76
N GLU A 347 -9.92 -21.82 -25.46
CA GLU A 347 -9.43 -23.06 -24.84
C GLU A 347 -10.15 -24.31 -25.38
N ILE A 348 -11.40 -24.16 -25.84
CA ILE A 348 -12.16 -25.25 -26.47
C ILE A 348 -11.48 -25.69 -27.77
N VAL A 349 -11.17 -24.75 -28.66
CA VAL A 349 -10.50 -25.05 -29.94
C VAL A 349 -9.11 -25.63 -29.69
N GLN A 350 -8.41 -25.14 -28.66
CA GLN A 350 -7.06 -25.60 -28.32
C GLN A 350 -7.00 -26.99 -27.68
N SER A 351 -8.12 -27.50 -27.15
CA SER A 351 -8.21 -28.80 -26.47
C SER A 351 -8.79 -29.92 -27.35
N LEU A 352 -9.36 -29.55 -28.51
CA LEU A 352 -9.94 -30.50 -29.45
C LEU A 352 -8.85 -31.22 -30.28
N PRO A 353 -9.02 -32.51 -30.57
CA PRO A 353 -8.15 -33.22 -31.51
C PRO A 353 -8.21 -32.58 -32.91
N ALA A 354 -7.11 -32.62 -33.66
CA ALA A 354 -7.02 -32.05 -35.01
C ALA A 354 -8.14 -32.57 -35.96
N ALA A 355 -8.55 -33.83 -35.81
CA ALA A 355 -9.64 -34.42 -36.61
C ALA A 355 -11.02 -33.81 -36.32
N GLU A 356 -11.26 -33.33 -35.09
CA GLU A 356 -12.51 -32.64 -34.72
C GLU A 356 -12.47 -31.17 -35.13
N ILE A 357 -11.30 -30.52 -35.03
CA ILE A 357 -11.08 -29.16 -35.55
C ILE A 357 -11.32 -29.13 -37.07
N ALA A 358 -10.85 -30.14 -37.80
CA ALA A 358 -11.08 -30.25 -39.24
C ALA A 358 -12.57 -30.34 -39.63
N LYS A 359 -13.43 -30.89 -38.76
CA LYS A 359 -14.89 -30.94 -39.00
C LYS A 359 -15.57 -29.58 -38.86
N LEU A 360 -14.90 -28.59 -38.27
CA LEU A 360 -15.39 -27.22 -38.17
C LEU A 360 -15.16 -26.43 -39.48
N ASP A 361 -14.33 -26.94 -40.39
CA ASP A 361 -14.14 -26.35 -41.70
C ASP A 361 -15.46 -26.39 -42.50
N GLY A 362 -15.89 -25.24 -43.02
CA GLY A 362 -17.20 -25.07 -43.66
C GLY A 362 -18.39 -24.77 -42.74
N LEU A 363 -18.27 -24.94 -41.42
CA LEU A 363 -19.28 -24.48 -40.43
C LEU A 363 -19.08 -23.01 -40.03
N VAL A 364 -18.19 -22.28 -40.70
CA VAL A 364 -17.76 -20.91 -40.36
C VAL A 364 -18.65 -19.84 -41.00
N GLU A 365 -19.62 -20.21 -41.84
CA GLU A 365 -20.64 -19.31 -42.41
C GLU A 365 -21.84 -19.05 -41.45
N ILE A 366 -21.58 -18.98 -40.14
CA ILE A 366 -22.61 -18.99 -39.09
C ILE A 366 -22.60 -17.63 -38.37
N TYR A 367 -23.76 -16.93 -38.36
CA TYR A 367 -23.79 -15.47 -38.22
C TYR A 367 -24.38 -14.92 -36.92
N SER A 368 -25.08 -15.70 -36.08
CA SER A 368 -25.93 -15.04 -35.06
C SER A 368 -25.77 -15.43 -33.60
N LEU A 369 -25.31 -16.64 -33.24
CA LEU A 369 -25.09 -16.95 -31.82
C LEU A 369 -24.24 -18.20 -31.67
N ILE A 370 -23.17 -18.09 -30.87
CA ILE A 370 -22.41 -19.24 -30.38
C ILE A 370 -22.46 -19.18 -28.84
N GLN A 371 -23.16 -20.14 -28.22
CA GLN A 371 -23.21 -20.24 -26.76
C GLN A 371 -22.47 -21.51 -26.33
N SER A 372 -21.44 -21.34 -25.51
CA SER A 372 -20.72 -22.45 -24.88
C SER A 372 -21.31 -22.75 -23.51
N VAL A 373 -21.79 -23.97 -23.30
CA VAL A 373 -22.20 -24.45 -21.98
C VAL A 373 -21.17 -25.46 -21.51
N PHE A 374 -20.54 -25.17 -20.37
CA PHE A 374 -19.64 -26.07 -19.68
C PHE A 374 -20.40 -26.78 -18.56
N VAL A 375 -20.47 -28.11 -18.63
CA VAL A 375 -21.04 -28.93 -17.55
C VAL A 375 -20.00 -29.98 -17.15
N GLN A 376 -19.62 -29.97 -15.88
CA GLN A 376 -18.82 -31.01 -15.27
C GLN A 376 -19.74 -31.87 -14.40
N ASP A 377 -19.97 -33.12 -14.81
CA ASP A 377 -20.80 -34.08 -14.09
C ASP A 377 -19.99 -35.36 -13.86
N GLY A 378 -19.43 -35.50 -12.64
CA GLY A 378 -18.54 -36.60 -12.28
C GLY A 378 -17.28 -36.65 -13.16
N ASP A 379 -17.07 -37.79 -13.84
CA ASP A 379 -15.91 -38.05 -14.71
C ASP A 379 -16.13 -37.58 -16.16
N LEU A 380 -17.20 -36.84 -16.45
CA LEU A 380 -17.54 -36.36 -17.78
C LEU A 380 -17.47 -34.82 -17.83
N ILE A 381 -16.66 -34.32 -18.75
CA ILE A 381 -16.62 -32.91 -19.13
C ILE A 381 -17.39 -32.76 -20.44
N ASN A 382 -18.49 -32.01 -20.42
CA ASN A 382 -19.31 -31.71 -21.59
C ASN A 382 -19.11 -30.27 -22.03
N HIS A 383 -18.71 -30.10 -23.29
CA HIS A 383 -18.72 -28.84 -24.00
C HIS A 383 -19.81 -28.87 -25.06
N SER A 384 -20.88 -28.10 -24.86
CA SER A 384 -21.94 -27.95 -25.84
C SER A 384 -21.81 -26.61 -26.57
N LEU A 385 -21.81 -26.65 -27.90
CA LEU A 385 -21.82 -25.51 -28.80
C LEU A 385 -23.12 -25.51 -29.60
N ILE A 386 -23.88 -24.42 -29.51
CA ILE A 386 -25.05 -24.23 -30.37
C ILE A 386 -24.64 -23.26 -31.48
N LEU A 387 -24.78 -23.70 -32.71
CA LEU A 387 -24.47 -22.95 -33.92
C LEU A 387 -25.77 -22.57 -34.62
N VAL A 388 -26.01 -21.27 -34.87
CA VAL A 388 -27.19 -20.78 -35.60
C VAL A 388 -26.80 -20.25 -36.97
N LYS A 389 -27.11 -21.02 -38.02
CA LYS A 389 -26.84 -20.73 -39.42
C LYS A 389 -27.68 -19.55 -39.94
N ALA A 390 -27.21 -18.92 -41.02
CA ALA A 390 -27.87 -17.77 -41.65
C ALA A 390 -29.30 -18.06 -42.16
N ASP A 391 -29.62 -19.32 -42.46
CA ASP A 391 -30.96 -19.77 -42.85
C ASP A 391 -31.92 -19.97 -41.64
N GLY A 392 -31.47 -19.58 -40.45
CA GLY A 392 -32.18 -19.73 -39.18
C GLY A 392 -32.09 -21.13 -38.60
N SER A 393 -31.35 -22.06 -39.21
CA SER A 393 -31.15 -23.41 -38.68
C SER A 393 -30.15 -23.46 -37.54
N ALA A 394 -30.50 -24.22 -36.49
CA ALA A 394 -29.64 -24.42 -35.33
C ALA A 394 -29.10 -25.85 -35.34
N GLU A 395 -27.78 -25.98 -35.26
CA GLU A 395 -27.08 -27.23 -35.06
C GLU A 395 -26.40 -27.18 -33.70
N ALA A 396 -26.64 -28.18 -32.86
CA ALA A 396 -25.92 -28.33 -31.61
C ALA A 396 -24.81 -29.37 -31.80
N ILE A 397 -23.59 -28.96 -31.51
CA ILE A 397 -22.42 -29.84 -31.46
C ILE A 397 -22.10 -30.04 -29.99
N GLN A 398 -22.04 -31.29 -29.56
CA GLN A 398 -21.62 -31.62 -28.20
C GLN A 398 -20.33 -32.43 -28.26
N TRP A 399 -19.33 -31.95 -27.52
CA TRP A 399 -18.07 -32.64 -27.29
C TRP A 399 -18.04 -33.15 -25.86
N PHE A 400 -17.68 -34.41 -25.72
CA PHE A 400 -17.56 -35.07 -24.42
C PHE A 400 -16.12 -35.49 -24.22
N LYS A 401 -15.59 -35.21 -23.03
CA LYS A 401 -14.30 -35.73 -22.58
C LYS A 401 -14.48 -36.55 -21.31
N TRP A 402 -13.96 -37.76 -21.31
CA TRP A 402 -13.87 -38.58 -20.11
C TRP A 402 -12.58 -38.27 -19.35
N VAL A 403 -12.69 -38.05 -18.04
CA VAL A 403 -11.55 -37.78 -17.14
C VAL A 403 -10.64 -39.01 -17.04
N GLU A 404 -11.23 -40.22 -17.07
CA GLU A 404 -10.53 -41.50 -17.21
C GLU A 404 -11.09 -42.28 -18.42
N ALA A 405 -10.46 -42.15 -19.58
CA ALA A 405 -10.93 -42.80 -20.81
C ALA A 405 -10.63 -44.32 -20.84
N PRO A 406 -11.54 -45.19 -21.33
CA PRO A 406 -11.18 -46.55 -21.70
C PRO A 406 -10.19 -46.54 -22.88
N ALA A 407 -9.43 -47.62 -23.04
CA ALA A 407 -8.16 -47.72 -23.78
C ALA A 407 -8.10 -47.20 -25.24
N ASN A 408 -9.21 -46.76 -25.85
CA ASN A 408 -9.27 -46.16 -27.17
C ASN A 408 -10.16 -44.90 -27.17
N GLY A 409 -9.58 -43.71 -26.98
CA GLY A 409 -10.21 -42.42 -27.29
C GLY A 409 -10.88 -41.72 -26.09
N GLY A 410 -10.40 -40.51 -25.76
CA GLY A 410 -10.91 -39.70 -24.64
C GLY A 410 -11.86 -38.58 -25.04
N TRP A 411 -12.15 -38.39 -26.33
CA TRP A 411 -13.05 -37.36 -26.85
C TRP A 411 -14.03 -37.96 -27.86
N ASP A 412 -15.33 -37.73 -27.66
CA ASP A 412 -16.40 -38.10 -28.59
C ASP A 412 -17.21 -36.86 -28.99
N THR A 413 -17.55 -36.75 -30.28
CA THR A 413 -18.38 -35.66 -30.83
C THR A 413 -19.70 -36.19 -31.32
N VAL A 414 -20.81 -35.62 -30.85
CA VAL A 414 -22.14 -35.93 -31.34
C VAL A 414 -22.73 -34.71 -32.03
N PHE A 415 -23.15 -34.89 -33.29
CA PHE A 415 -23.95 -33.92 -34.02
C PHE A 415 -25.42 -34.20 -33.78
N LEU A 416 -26.13 -33.24 -33.19
CA LEU A 416 -27.58 -33.35 -32.95
C LEU A 416 -28.34 -32.49 -33.96
N PRO A 417 -28.95 -33.07 -35.01
CA PRO A 417 -29.75 -32.33 -35.97
C PRO A 417 -31.07 -31.87 -35.35
N ARG A 418 -31.62 -30.76 -35.90
CA ARG A 418 -32.88 -30.11 -35.54
C ARG A 418 -34.00 -31.12 -35.21
N GLY A 419 -34.39 -31.18 -33.94
CA GLY A 419 -35.55 -31.96 -33.50
C GLY A 419 -35.68 -32.24 -32.00
N GLN A 420 -34.64 -32.02 -31.19
CA GLN A 420 -34.66 -32.42 -29.76
C GLN A 420 -34.51 -31.28 -28.74
N TRP A 421 -34.52 -30.02 -29.18
CA TRP A 421 -34.35 -28.88 -28.27
C TRP A 421 -35.70 -28.20 -28.03
N TYR A 422 -36.28 -28.43 -26.85
CA TYR A 422 -37.31 -27.57 -26.28
C TYR A 422 -36.61 -26.62 -25.30
N PHE A 423 -36.44 -25.36 -25.69
CA PHE A 423 -36.21 -24.31 -24.71
C PHE A 423 -37.53 -24.11 -23.98
N SER A 424 -37.60 -24.55 -22.73
CA SER A 424 -38.67 -24.18 -21.81
C SER A 424 -38.53 -22.69 -21.53
N GLU A 425 -39.27 -21.85 -22.25
CA GLU A 425 -39.57 -20.49 -21.80
C GLU A 425 -40.37 -20.59 -20.51
N THR A 426 -39.68 -20.56 -19.38
CA THR A 426 -40.28 -20.04 -18.15
C THR A 426 -39.94 -18.56 -18.07
N GLU A 427 -40.93 -17.76 -18.42
CA GLU A 427 -41.15 -16.33 -18.14
C GLU A 427 -40.79 -15.94 -16.67
N PRO A 428 -40.61 -14.63 -16.38
CA PRO A 428 -39.45 -13.99 -15.74
C PRO A 428 -39.21 -14.24 -14.24
#